data_AF-A0A9E3CR59-F1
#
_entry.id   AF-A0A9E3CR59-F1
#
_cell.length_a   1.000
_cell.length_b   1.000
_cell.length_c   1.000
_cell.angle_alpha   90.00
_cell.angle_beta   90.00
_cell.angle_gamma   90.00
#
_symmetry.space_group_name_H-M   'P 1'
#
loop_
_entity.id
_entity.type
_entity.pdbx_description
1 polymer ?
#
loop_
_entity_poly.entity_id
_entity_poly.type
_entity_poly.pdbx_seq_one_letter_code
_entity_poly.pdbx_strand_id
1 'polypeptide(L)'
;MSARHPMPGVPRDTTRRIGLLGGSFNPAHEGHRHVSLEALKRLGLDEVWWLVSPQNPLKDGAGMEPLPVRLARARQVGRHARIRVDAPELALGTRYTLDTVRALKRAYPKARFVWLMGADILPQLVDWEGWRGLFAAIPIAAFARPGWSYPALVSKAPRAFARYRVDPDHARMLAGHRPPAWCFIPSRLDSHSATAIRAVRTRRTSAKGRTITQPIAKLPDRSKDTDALLALVRRSLDDDKAEEVVVIDLAGKSAFADHMVIASGRSNRQVVAIADHLAERLKRAGFGPAPVEGKQGGDWVLIDAGDVVIHVFRPETRAFYGLEKMWALETEAAAKPKAANRGRARRANSGLKTPA
;
A
#
# COMPACT_ATOMS: atom_id res chain seq x y z
N MET A 1 32.56 -19.06 17.32
CA MET A 1 31.89 -17.76 17.13
C MET A 1 30.45 -17.91 17.58
N SER A 2 30.02 -17.24 18.67
CA SER A 2 28.62 -17.30 19.11
C SER A 2 27.73 -16.76 17.99
N ALA A 3 26.80 -17.57 17.49
CA ALA A 3 25.90 -17.19 16.41
C ALA A 3 25.14 -15.91 16.83
N ARG A 4 25.28 -14.83 16.06
CA ARG A 4 24.64 -13.54 16.38
C ARG A 4 23.14 -13.77 16.58
N HIS A 5 22.61 -13.20 17.65
CA HIS A 5 21.20 -13.32 18.00
C HIS A 5 20.35 -12.59 16.94
N PRO A 6 19.38 -13.25 16.27
CA PRO A 6 18.67 -12.66 15.13
C PRO A 6 17.78 -11.48 15.54
N MET A 7 17.19 -11.51 16.73
CA MET A 7 16.51 -10.35 17.33
C MET A 7 17.09 -10.07 18.72
N PRO A 8 18.02 -9.11 18.85
CA PRO A 8 18.65 -8.79 20.13
C PRO A 8 17.64 -8.46 21.25
N GLY A 9 17.88 -8.96 22.46
CA GLY A 9 17.04 -8.72 23.63
C GLY A 9 15.74 -9.54 23.69
N VAL A 10 15.52 -10.48 22.77
CA VAL A 10 14.37 -11.41 22.80
C VAL A 10 14.83 -12.79 23.29
N PRO A 11 14.27 -13.35 24.36
CA PRO A 11 14.59 -14.72 24.79
C PRO A 11 14.25 -15.77 23.73
N ARG A 12 15.09 -16.80 23.58
CA ARG A 12 14.91 -17.90 22.60
C ARG A 12 13.65 -18.74 22.87
N ASP A 13 13.22 -18.80 24.11
CA ASP A 13 12.07 -19.55 24.61
C ASP A 13 10.78 -18.71 24.68
N THR A 14 10.78 -17.50 24.11
CA THR A 14 9.60 -16.62 24.06
C THR A 14 8.37 -17.35 23.51
N THR A 15 7.25 -17.21 24.21
CA THR A 15 5.93 -17.77 23.83
C THR A 15 5.02 -16.74 23.16
N ARG A 16 5.55 -15.54 22.90
CA ARG A 16 4.81 -14.39 22.36
C ARG A 16 4.25 -14.67 20.97
N ARG A 17 3.10 -14.05 20.68
CA ARG A 17 2.51 -13.91 19.35
C ARG A 17 3.14 -12.71 18.67
N ILE A 18 3.87 -12.97 17.59
CA ILE A 18 4.76 -12.00 16.96
C ILE A 18 4.37 -11.84 15.49
N GLY A 19 4.07 -10.60 15.10
CA GLY A 19 3.90 -10.24 13.69
C GLY A 19 5.24 -9.94 13.03
N LEU A 20 5.50 -10.52 11.86
CA LEU A 20 6.71 -10.27 11.07
C LEU A 20 6.36 -9.37 9.88
N LEU A 21 6.83 -8.12 9.89
CA LEU A 21 6.65 -7.18 8.78
C LEU A 21 7.99 -7.01 8.05
N GLY A 22 8.16 -7.74 6.94
CA GLY A 22 9.34 -7.63 6.08
C GLY A 22 9.22 -6.50 5.06
N GLY A 23 10.35 -5.88 4.73
CA GLY A 23 10.38 -4.87 3.67
C GLY A 23 11.75 -4.21 3.51
N SER A 24 11.90 -3.42 2.44
CA SER A 24 13.12 -2.64 2.24
C SER A 24 13.20 -1.41 3.15
N PHE A 25 12.06 -0.91 3.65
CA PHE A 25 11.96 0.30 4.49
C PHE A 25 12.81 1.47 3.97
N ASN A 26 12.66 1.77 2.68
CA ASN A 26 13.46 2.77 1.99
C ASN A 26 12.53 3.86 1.40
N PRO A 27 12.09 4.87 2.16
CA PRO A 27 12.21 4.98 3.61
C PRO A 27 11.06 4.23 4.32
N ALA A 28 11.25 3.94 5.60
CA ALA A 28 10.13 3.66 6.50
C ALA A 28 9.19 4.87 6.57
N HIS A 29 7.89 4.61 6.74
CA HIS A 29 6.83 5.62 6.76
C HIS A 29 5.64 5.15 7.60
N GLU A 30 4.69 6.06 7.86
CA GLU A 30 3.57 5.84 8.79
C GLU A 30 2.71 4.64 8.40
N GLY A 31 2.49 4.37 7.11
CA GLY A 31 1.77 3.17 6.67
C GLY A 31 2.36 1.82 7.12
N HIS A 32 3.66 1.73 7.46
CA HIS A 32 4.23 0.53 8.12
C HIS A 32 3.83 0.47 9.59
N ARG A 33 3.83 1.64 10.26
CA ARG A 33 3.41 1.79 11.65
C ARG A 33 1.93 1.52 11.82
N HIS A 34 1.10 2.03 10.93
CA HIS A 34 -0.34 1.76 10.88
C HIS A 34 -0.64 0.26 10.81
N VAL A 35 -0.05 -0.44 9.83
CA VAL A 35 -0.20 -1.91 9.71
C VAL A 35 0.24 -2.62 10.99
N SER A 36 1.32 -2.16 11.62
CA SER A 36 1.81 -2.76 12.87
C SER A 36 0.85 -2.56 14.03
N LEU A 37 0.29 -1.35 14.18
CA LEU A 37 -0.67 -1.04 15.25
C LEU A 37 -2.01 -1.76 15.03
N GLU A 38 -2.49 -1.82 13.80
CA GLU A 38 -3.68 -2.60 13.45
C GLU A 38 -3.45 -4.09 13.68
N ALA A 39 -2.26 -4.63 13.37
CA ALA A 39 -1.91 -6.01 13.64
C ALA A 39 -1.90 -6.32 15.13
N LEU A 40 -1.28 -5.47 15.97
CA LEU A 40 -1.32 -5.62 17.43
C LEU A 40 -2.76 -5.67 17.95
N LYS A 41 -3.66 -4.84 17.41
CA LYS A 41 -5.06 -4.74 17.86
C LYS A 41 -5.94 -5.89 17.35
N ARG A 42 -5.90 -6.17 16.04
CA ARG A 42 -6.85 -7.08 15.36
C ARG A 42 -6.42 -8.53 15.39
N LEU A 43 -5.12 -8.80 15.39
CA LEU A 43 -4.58 -10.16 15.49
C LEU A 43 -4.25 -10.53 16.95
N GLY A 44 -4.37 -9.57 17.87
CA GLY A 44 -4.04 -9.77 19.29
C GLY A 44 -2.56 -10.10 19.50
N LEU A 45 -1.66 -9.49 18.72
CA LEU A 45 -0.22 -9.78 18.82
C LEU A 45 0.38 -9.11 20.07
N ASP A 46 1.36 -9.78 20.65
CA ASP A 46 2.13 -9.27 21.79
C ASP A 46 3.22 -8.31 21.28
N GLU A 47 3.80 -8.58 20.11
CA GLU A 47 4.79 -7.72 19.45
C GLU A 47 4.68 -7.76 17.92
N VAL A 48 5.23 -6.72 17.27
CA VAL A 48 5.49 -6.69 15.82
C VAL A 48 6.97 -6.42 15.58
N TRP A 49 7.59 -7.23 14.73
CA TRP A 49 8.98 -7.12 14.34
C TRP A 49 9.07 -6.65 12.90
N TRP A 50 9.73 -5.51 12.68
CA TRP A 50 10.10 -5.05 11.35
C TRP A 50 11.42 -5.68 10.98
N LEU A 51 11.40 -6.44 9.87
CA LEU A 51 12.57 -7.10 9.32
C LEU A 51 13.09 -6.24 8.16
N VAL A 52 14.07 -5.40 8.44
CA VAL A 52 14.62 -4.46 7.45
C VAL A 52 15.60 -5.20 6.54
N SER A 53 15.15 -5.51 5.33
CA SER A 53 15.90 -6.34 4.39
C SER A 53 17.20 -5.64 3.93
N PRO A 54 18.35 -6.31 3.94
CA PRO A 54 19.61 -5.75 3.42
C PRO A 54 19.52 -5.36 1.94
N GLN A 55 18.94 -6.21 1.11
CA GLN A 55 18.62 -5.97 -0.29
C GLN A 55 17.47 -6.89 -0.70
N ASN A 56 16.50 -6.37 -1.45
CA ASN A 56 15.48 -7.21 -2.08
C ASN A 56 16.02 -7.71 -3.44
N PRO A 57 16.10 -9.03 -3.70
CA PRO A 57 16.58 -9.57 -4.97
C PRO A 57 15.77 -9.12 -6.20
N LEU A 58 14.50 -8.74 -6.00
CA LEU A 58 13.57 -8.34 -7.06
C LEU A 58 13.60 -6.82 -7.37
N LYS A 59 14.47 -6.04 -6.71
CA LYS A 59 14.56 -4.59 -6.91
C LYS A 59 15.96 -4.19 -7.34
N ASP A 60 16.04 -3.34 -8.37
CA ASP A 60 17.27 -2.64 -8.72
C ASP A 60 17.80 -1.85 -7.49
N GLY A 61 19.12 -1.94 -7.25
CA GLY A 61 19.79 -1.30 -6.12
C GLY A 61 19.90 0.22 -6.26
N ALA A 62 19.64 0.76 -7.46
CA ALA A 62 19.65 2.19 -7.72
C ALA A 62 18.68 2.95 -6.78
N GLY A 63 19.23 3.89 -5.99
CA GLY A 63 18.45 4.70 -5.04
C GLY A 63 18.12 4.02 -3.71
N MET A 64 18.77 2.90 -3.35
CA MET A 64 18.63 2.31 -2.02
C MET A 64 19.52 3.02 -0.98
N GLU A 65 18.92 3.61 0.06
CA GLU A 65 19.68 4.14 1.18
C GLU A 65 20.45 3.02 1.91
N PRO A 66 21.64 3.29 2.47
CA PRO A 66 22.41 2.29 3.23
C PRO A 66 21.59 1.67 4.36
N LEU A 67 21.78 0.37 4.61
CA LEU A 67 21.02 -0.37 5.62
C LEU A 67 21.04 0.29 7.02
N PRO A 68 22.17 0.81 7.55
CA PRO A 68 22.16 1.52 8.83
C PRO A 68 21.24 2.74 8.86
N VAL A 69 21.16 3.50 7.76
CA VAL A 69 20.28 4.67 7.62
C VAL A 69 18.82 4.23 7.65
N ARG A 70 18.48 3.18 6.88
CA ARG A 70 17.13 2.61 6.83
C ARG A 70 16.70 2.05 8.19
N LEU A 71 17.58 1.33 8.89
CA LEU A 71 17.34 0.85 10.25
C LEU A 71 17.09 1.98 11.24
N ALA A 72 17.91 3.03 11.21
CA ALA A 72 17.73 4.20 12.09
C ALA A 72 16.38 4.89 11.83
N ARG A 73 16.02 5.09 10.56
CA ARG A 73 14.73 5.69 10.19
C ARG A 73 13.55 4.80 10.55
N ALA A 74 13.67 3.50 10.31
CA ALA A 74 12.66 2.51 10.68
C ALA A 74 12.43 2.47 12.20
N ARG A 75 13.48 2.56 13.02
CA ARG A 75 13.37 2.68 14.49
C ARG A 75 12.68 3.97 14.92
N GLN A 76 12.94 5.07 14.22
CA GLN A 76 12.28 6.35 14.51
C GLN A 76 10.77 6.29 14.20
N VAL A 77 10.40 5.78 13.02
CA VAL A 77 9.00 5.67 12.60
C VAL A 77 8.29 4.62 13.46
N GLY A 78 8.87 3.43 13.64
CA GLY A 78 8.31 2.32 14.42
C GLY A 78 8.35 2.52 15.94
N ARG A 79 8.60 3.72 16.47
CA ARG A 79 8.74 3.95 17.92
C ARG A 79 7.45 3.59 18.66
N HIS A 80 7.48 2.44 19.33
CA HIS A 80 6.39 1.91 20.14
C HIS A 80 6.91 0.77 21.03
N ALA A 81 6.39 0.62 22.25
CA ALA A 81 6.88 -0.38 23.22
C ALA A 81 6.79 -1.84 22.73
N ARG A 82 5.86 -2.12 21.82
CA ARG A 82 5.61 -3.45 21.23
C ARG A 82 6.08 -3.59 19.77
N ILE A 83 6.82 -2.62 19.25
CA ILE A 83 7.40 -2.70 17.90
C ILE A 83 8.92 -2.78 18.03
N ARG A 84 9.52 -3.80 17.42
CA ARG A 84 10.98 -3.97 17.33
C ARG A 84 11.41 -3.86 15.88
N VAL A 85 12.58 -3.26 15.65
CA VAL A 85 13.12 -3.04 14.31
C VAL A 85 14.55 -3.53 14.25
N ASP A 86 14.80 -4.54 13.41
CA ASP A 86 16.12 -5.11 13.21
C ASP A 86 16.27 -5.71 11.79
N ALA A 87 17.46 -6.23 11.48
CA ALA A 87 17.81 -6.89 10.22
C ALA A 87 18.27 -8.34 10.48
N PRO A 88 17.37 -9.25 10.91
CA PRO A 88 17.73 -10.62 11.28
C PRO A 88 18.36 -11.40 10.13
N GLU A 89 18.05 -11.05 8.87
CA GLU A 89 18.64 -11.69 7.68
C GLU A 89 20.17 -11.65 7.69
N LEU A 90 20.78 -10.59 8.23
CA LEU A 90 22.25 -10.51 8.35
C LEU A 90 22.81 -11.54 9.33
N ALA A 91 22.14 -11.73 10.47
CA ALA A 91 22.56 -12.69 11.49
C ALA A 91 22.27 -14.14 11.07
N LEU A 92 21.20 -14.34 10.30
CA LEU A 92 20.75 -15.64 9.82
C LEU A 92 21.41 -16.07 8.51
N GLY A 93 22.06 -15.14 7.79
CA GLY A 93 22.63 -15.40 6.46
C GLY A 93 21.57 -15.70 5.40
N THR A 94 20.35 -15.19 5.57
CA THR A 94 19.22 -15.47 4.67
C THR A 94 18.97 -14.32 3.70
N ARG A 95 18.46 -14.63 2.52
CA ARG A 95 18.08 -13.63 1.50
C ARG A 95 16.60 -13.71 1.12
N TYR A 96 16.05 -14.92 1.08
CA TYR A 96 14.65 -15.13 0.76
C TYR A 96 13.77 -15.12 2.02
N THR A 97 12.53 -14.65 1.88
CA THR A 97 11.60 -14.55 3.01
C THR A 97 11.30 -15.93 3.62
N LEU A 98 11.10 -16.96 2.79
CA LEU A 98 10.84 -18.33 3.27
C LEU A 98 11.97 -18.83 4.17
N ASP A 99 13.22 -18.63 3.78
CA ASP A 99 14.38 -19.06 4.55
C ASP A 99 14.49 -18.30 5.88
N THR A 100 14.25 -16.99 5.83
CA THR A 100 14.21 -16.12 7.01
C THR A 100 13.14 -16.59 8.00
N VAL A 101 11.93 -16.89 7.52
CA VAL A 101 10.83 -17.42 8.35
C VAL A 101 11.21 -18.77 8.95
N ARG A 102 11.76 -19.70 8.17
CA ARG A 102 12.20 -21.02 8.68
C ARG A 102 13.30 -20.89 9.73
N ALA A 103 14.26 -19.99 9.51
CA ALA A 103 15.35 -19.74 10.44
C ALA A 103 14.85 -19.07 11.73
N LEU A 104 13.93 -18.12 11.66
CA LEU A 104 13.29 -17.52 12.83
C LEU A 104 12.47 -18.54 13.63
N LYS A 105 11.72 -19.43 12.98
CA LYS A 105 10.98 -20.50 13.68
C LYS A 105 11.91 -21.49 14.40
N ARG A 106 13.07 -21.83 13.80
CA ARG A 106 14.10 -22.63 14.48
C ARG A 106 14.74 -21.89 15.65
N ALA A 107 14.96 -20.58 15.48
CA ALA A 107 15.54 -19.72 16.49
C ALA A 107 14.62 -19.46 17.69
N TYR A 108 13.30 -19.50 17.49
CA TYR A 108 12.27 -19.23 18.51
C TYR A 108 11.15 -20.29 18.43
N PRO A 109 11.41 -21.53 18.83
CA PRO A 109 10.49 -22.66 18.59
C PRO A 109 9.16 -22.55 19.35
N LYS A 110 9.11 -21.78 20.44
CA LYS A 110 7.90 -21.56 21.25
C LYS A 110 7.09 -20.33 20.81
N ALA A 111 7.64 -19.50 19.92
CA ALA A 111 6.97 -18.30 19.44
C ALA A 111 5.88 -18.62 18.42
N ARG A 112 4.83 -17.79 18.40
CA ARG A 112 3.76 -17.89 17.41
C ARG A 112 3.89 -16.76 16.40
N PHE A 113 4.38 -17.06 15.21
CA PHE A 113 4.62 -16.05 14.18
C PHE A 113 3.43 -15.88 13.24
N VAL A 114 3.18 -14.66 12.80
CA VAL A 114 2.28 -14.31 11.69
C VAL A 114 3.03 -13.40 10.74
N TRP A 115 3.05 -13.70 9.44
CA TRP A 115 3.61 -12.79 8.45
C TRP A 115 2.62 -11.66 8.14
N LEU A 116 3.08 -10.42 8.20
CA LEU A 116 2.29 -9.22 7.94
C LEU A 116 2.70 -8.61 6.59
N MET A 117 1.71 -8.24 5.78
CA MET A 117 1.93 -7.54 4.52
C MET A 117 0.78 -6.61 4.18
N GLY A 118 1.01 -5.67 3.26
CA GLY A 118 -0.09 -4.96 2.61
C GLY A 118 -0.74 -5.85 1.53
N ALA A 119 -2.03 -5.61 1.25
CA ALA A 119 -2.77 -6.32 0.21
C ALA A 119 -2.15 -6.12 -1.19
N ASP A 120 -1.50 -4.99 -1.42
CA ASP A 120 -0.75 -4.66 -2.64
C ASP A 120 0.38 -5.65 -2.97
N ILE A 121 0.87 -6.39 -1.98
CA ILE A 121 1.91 -7.40 -2.16
C ILE A 121 1.34 -8.74 -2.67
N LEU A 122 0.06 -9.04 -2.40
CA LEU A 122 -0.55 -10.33 -2.72
C LEU A 122 -0.44 -10.72 -4.21
N PRO A 123 -0.65 -9.80 -5.18
CA PRO A 123 -0.48 -10.13 -6.60
C PRO A 123 0.96 -10.50 -6.98
N GLN A 124 1.95 -9.86 -6.34
CA GLN A 124 3.38 -10.03 -6.62
C GLN A 124 4.01 -11.20 -5.85
N LEU A 125 3.27 -11.82 -4.91
CA LEU A 125 3.81 -12.94 -4.12
C LEU A 125 4.24 -14.12 -4.98
N VAL A 126 3.63 -14.31 -6.15
CA VAL A 126 3.96 -15.43 -7.03
C VAL A 126 5.37 -15.36 -7.61
N ASP A 127 5.98 -14.17 -7.57
CA ASP A 127 7.35 -13.91 -8.00
C ASP A 127 8.37 -14.18 -6.88
N TRP A 128 7.90 -14.47 -5.67
CA TRP A 128 8.78 -14.78 -4.54
C TRP A 128 9.22 -16.23 -4.58
N GLU A 129 10.52 -16.45 -4.35
CA GLU A 129 11.09 -17.79 -4.24
C GLU A 129 10.37 -18.60 -3.15
N GLY A 130 9.82 -19.76 -3.54
CA GLY A 130 9.09 -20.63 -2.63
C GLY A 130 7.80 -20.04 -2.04
N TRP A 131 7.09 -19.13 -2.72
CA TRP A 131 5.88 -18.48 -2.19
C TRP A 131 4.81 -19.45 -1.66
N ARG A 132 4.59 -20.61 -2.31
CA ARG A 132 3.69 -21.65 -1.78
C ARG A 132 4.20 -22.25 -0.47
N GLY A 133 5.52 -22.42 -0.38
CA GLY A 133 6.21 -22.83 0.84
C GLY A 133 6.07 -21.80 1.96
N LEU A 134 5.97 -20.50 1.64
CA LEU A 134 5.70 -19.45 2.63
C LEU A 134 4.32 -19.63 3.25
N PHE A 135 3.26 -19.79 2.45
CA PHE A 135 1.92 -20.10 2.97
C PHE A 135 1.90 -21.38 3.82
N ALA A 136 2.66 -22.41 3.42
CA ALA A 136 2.78 -23.65 4.20
C ALA A 136 3.65 -23.51 5.47
N ALA A 137 4.43 -22.43 5.61
CA ALA A 137 5.38 -22.26 6.71
C ALA A 137 4.85 -21.37 7.84
N ILE A 138 3.97 -20.40 7.54
CA ILE A 138 3.54 -19.39 8.50
C ILE A 138 2.12 -18.89 8.18
N PRO A 139 1.28 -18.55 9.20
CA PRO A 139 0.04 -17.84 8.95
C PRO A 139 0.30 -16.45 8.38
N ILE A 140 -0.55 -15.97 7.47
CA ILE A 140 -0.35 -14.68 6.78
C ILE A 140 -1.52 -13.73 7.05
N ALA A 141 -1.24 -12.48 7.41
CA ALA A 141 -2.23 -11.41 7.47
C ALA A 141 -1.91 -10.33 6.43
N ALA A 142 -2.83 -10.15 5.47
CA ALA A 142 -2.75 -9.11 4.46
C ALA A 142 -3.72 -7.98 4.80
N PHE A 143 -3.20 -6.77 4.97
CA PHE A 143 -3.98 -5.59 5.34
C PHE A 143 -4.43 -4.83 4.10
N ALA A 144 -5.73 -4.56 4.01
CA ALA A 144 -6.30 -3.81 2.91
C ALA A 144 -5.59 -2.46 2.72
N ARG A 145 -5.39 -2.11 1.44
CA ARG A 145 -4.87 -0.81 1.01
C ARG A 145 -5.90 -0.17 0.07
N PRO A 146 -5.98 1.16 0.02
CA PRO A 146 -6.89 1.84 -0.90
C PRO A 146 -6.59 1.38 -2.34
N GLY A 147 -7.63 0.98 -3.09
CA GLY A 147 -7.51 0.50 -4.47
C GLY A 147 -6.97 -0.93 -4.66
N TRP A 148 -6.51 -1.62 -3.60
CA TRP A 148 -5.86 -2.94 -3.73
C TRP A 148 -6.70 -4.11 -3.23
N SER A 149 -7.81 -3.88 -2.51
CA SER A 149 -8.56 -4.96 -1.87
C SER A 149 -9.03 -6.04 -2.86
N TYR A 150 -9.58 -5.65 -4.00
CA TYR A 150 -10.08 -6.58 -5.00
C TYR A 150 -8.95 -7.20 -5.87
N PRO A 151 -8.03 -6.42 -6.48
CA PRO A 151 -6.89 -6.97 -7.22
C PRO A 151 -6.07 -7.97 -6.39
N ALA A 152 -5.92 -7.70 -5.10
CA ALA A 152 -5.28 -8.61 -4.17
C ALA A 152 -6.04 -9.94 -4.08
N LEU A 153 -7.33 -9.93 -3.76
CA LEU A 153 -8.12 -11.15 -3.49
C LEU A 153 -8.30 -12.05 -4.72
N VAL A 154 -8.34 -11.48 -5.92
CA VAL A 154 -8.49 -12.25 -7.17
C VAL A 154 -7.16 -12.73 -7.76
N SER A 155 -6.03 -12.30 -7.19
CA SER A 155 -4.71 -12.70 -7.67
C SER A 155 -4.40 -14.18 -7.36
N LYS A 156 -3.40 -14.71 -8.08
CA LYS A 156 -3.07 -16.13 -8.11
C LYS A 156 -2.76 -16.72 -6.72
N ALA A 157 -2.08 -15.98 -5.84
CA ALA A 157 -1.71 -16.49 -4.53
C ALA A 157 -2.93 -16.67 -3.59
N PRO A 158 -3.77 -15.65 -3.35
CA PRO A 158 -5.04 -15.80 -2.62
C PRO A 158 -5.98 -16.84 -3.20
N ARG A 159 -6.10 -16.95 -4.54
CA ARG A 159 -6.91 -18.00 -5.18
C ARG A 159 -6.39 -19.40 -4.88
N ALA A 160 -5.07 -19.62 -4.99
CA ALA A 160 -4.46 -20.91 -4.71
C ALA A 160 -4.65 -21.37 -3.25
N PHE A 161 -4.79 -20.43 -2.32
CA PHE A 161 -4.98 -20.71 -0.89
C PHE A 161 -6.37 -20.33 -0.38
N ALA A 162 -7.37 -20.15 -1.25
CA ALA A 162 -8.70 -19.64 -0.87
C ALA A 162 -9.37 -20.47 0.24
N ARG A 163 -9.24 -21.80 0.18
CA ARG A 163 -9.78 -22.73 1.19
C ARG A 163 -9.16 -22.60 2.60
N TYR A 164 -8.04 -21.90 2.71
CA TYR A 164 -7.31 -21.65 3.96
C TYR A 164 -7.51 -20.22 4.47
N ARG A 165 -8.45 -19.47 3.86
CA ARG A 165 -8.77 -18.12 4.28
C ARG A 165 -9.56 -18.15 5.59
N VAL A 166 -9.05 -17.44 6.59
CA VAL A 166 -9.68 -17.18 7.88
C VAL A 166 -10.50 -15.90 7.75
N ASP A 167 -11.74 -15.95 8.22
CA ASP A 167 -12.63 -14.80 8.26
C ASP A 167 -12.02 -13.67 9.14
N PRO A 168 -12.09 -12.39 8.73
CA PRO A 168 -11.57 -11.28 9.51
C PRO A 168 -12.13 -11.17 10.94
N ASP A 169 -13.33 -11.67 11.22
CA ASP A 169 -13.90 -11.68 12.57
C ASP A 169 -13.14 -12.65 13.50
N HIS A 170 -12.52 -13.68 12.92
CA HIS A 170 -11.67 -14.65 13.62
C HIS A 170 -10.17 -14.31 13.56
N ALA A 171 -9.80 -13.11 13.08
CA ALA A 171 -8.41 -12.72 12.87
C ALA A 171 -7.53 -12.80 14.14
N ARG A 172 -8.12 -12.61 15.33
CA ARG A 172 -7.40 -12.75 16.63
C ARG A 172 -6.85 -14.15 16.88
N MET A 173 -7.44 -15.17 16.28
CA MET A 173 -7.02 -16.57 16.44
C MET A 173 -5.90 -16.94 15.48
N LEU A 174 -5.62 -16.13 14.45
CA LEU A 174 -4.72 -16.46 13.34
C LEU A 174 -3.33 -16.94 13.78
N ALA A 175 -2.75 -16.33 14.82
CA ALA A 175 -1.45 -16.72 15.35
C ALA A 175 -1.40 -18.15 15.94
N GLY A 176 -2.56 -18.71 16.29
CA GLY A 176 -2.71 -20.08 16.78
C GLY A 176 -2.98 -21.12 15.69
N HIS A 177 -3.30 -20.72 14.46
CA HIS A 177 -3.60 -21.66 13.37
C HIS A 177 -2.35 -22.41 12.90
N ARG A 178 -2.56 -23.66 12.49
CA ARG A 178 -1.57 -24.41 11.71
C ARG A 178 -1.54 -23.87 10.28
N PRO A 179 -0.38 -23.52 9.72
CA PRO A 179 -0.26 -23.18 8.31
C PRO A 179 -0.62 -24.35 7.40
N PRO A 180 -1.17 -24.10 6.20
CA PRO A 180 -1.51 -22.79 5.67
C PRO A 180 -2.78 -22.21 6.29
N ALA A 181 -2.72 -20.94 6.67
CA ALA A 181 -3.83 -20.14 7.15
C ALA A 181 -3.55 -18.69 6.81
N TRP A 182 -4.52 -17.97 6.24
CA TRP A 182 -4.31 -16.55 5.94
C TRP A 182 -5.57 -15.74 6.13
N CYS A 183 -5.42 -14.47 6.48
CA CYS A 183 -6.55 -13.57 6.70
C CYS A 183 -6.34 -12.29 5.88
N PHE A 184 -7.42 -11.83 5.24
CA PHE A 184 -7.48 -10.51 4.64
C PHE A 184 -8.15 -9.57 5.63
N ILE A 185 -7.43 -8.58 6.13
CA ILE A 185 -7.87 -7.66 7.17
C ILE A 185 -8.36 -6.36 6.51
N PRO A 186 -9.68 -6.06 6.54
CA PRO A 186 -10.19 -4.77 6.08
C PRO A 186 -9.62 -3.67 6.99
N SER A 187 -9.02 -2.62 6.44
CA SER A 187 -8.39 -1.55 7.22
C SER A 187 -9.15 -0.23 7.03
N ARG A 188 -9.28 0.57 8.10
CA ARG A 188 -9.64 1.99 7.97
C ARG A 188 -8.36 2.72 7.55
N LEU A 189 -8.43 3.46 6.43
CA LEU A 189 -7.27 3.78 5.60
C LEU A 189 -6.23 4.66 6.27
N ASP A 190 -4.96 4.27 6.09
CA ASP A 190 -3.79 5.15 6.09
C ASP A 190 -3.11 4.94 4.71
N SER A 191 -2.95 6.03 3.95
CA SER A 191 -2.53 6.03 2.53
C SER A 191 -1.01 6.14 2.32
N HIS A 192 -0.19 6.05 3.36
CA HIS A 192 1.25 6.22 3.20
C HIS A 192 1.92 4.97 2.60
N SER A 193 2.48 5.05 1.38
CA SER A 193 3.35 4.04 0.74
C SER A 193 4.76 4.58 0.41
N ALA A 194 5.79 3.72 0.44
CA ALA A 194 7.18 4.14 0.23
C ALA A 194 7.45 4.60 -1.20
N THR A 195 6.76 4.01 -2.17
CA THR A 195 6.85 4.40 -3.59
C THR A 195 6.31 5.80 -3.80
N ALA A 196 5.17 6.15 -3.19
CA ALA A 196 4.61 7.50 -3.24
C ALA A 196 5.55 8.55 -2.61
N ILE A 197 6.22 8.20 -1.50
CA ILE A 197 7.20 9.09 -0.85
C ILE A 197 8.45 9.29 -1.71
N ARG A 198 8.94 8.25 -2.39
CA ARG A 198 10.10 8.37 -3.30
C ARG A 198 9.79 9.29 -4.48
N ALA A 199 8.59 9.19 -5.05
CA ALA A 199 8.14 10.05 -6.14
C ALA A 199 8.09 11.54 -5.75
N VAL A 200 7.84 11.85 -4.47
CA VAL A 200 7.84 13.22 -3.94
C VAL A 200 9.25 13.73 -3.62
N ARG A 201 10.18 12.84 -3.20
CA ARG A 201 11.53 13.22 -2.74
C ARG A 201 12.49 13.54 -3.90
N THR A 202 12.21 13.10 -5.13
CA THR A 202 12.97 13.41 -6.35
C THR A 202 12.89 14.88 -6.80
N ARG A 203 12.09 15.75 -6.16
CA ARG A 203 11.98 17.17 -6.52
C ARG A 203 12.90 18.15 -5.75
N ARG A 204 13.83 17.70 -4.90
CA ARG A 204 14.81 18.61 -4.27
C ARG A 204 16.21 17.99 -4.19
N THR A 205 17.05 18.30 -5.18
CA THR A 205 18.34 19.01 -5.05
C THR A 205 18.97 19.11 -6.44
N SER A 206 19.06 20.33 -6.97
CA SER A 206 19.93 20.67 -8.10
C SER A 206 21.38 20.62 -7.60
N ALA A 207 22.22 19.79 -8.21
CA ALA A 207 23.65 19.99 -8.26
C ALA A 207 24.20 19.40 -9.56
N LYS A 208 24.96 20.25 -10.27
CA LYS A 208 25.54 20.12 -11.61
C LYS A 208 26.14 18.74 -11.94
N GLY A 209 25.72 18.17 -13.07
CA GLY A 209 26.39 17.08 -13.78
C GLY A 209 26.07 17.18 -15.28
N ARG A 210 27.11 17.14 -16.13
CA ARG A 210 27.16 17.52 -17.55
C ARG A 210 26.13 16.84 -18.46
N THR A 211 25.59 17.64 -19.39
CA THR A 211 24.69 17.31 -20.50
C THR A 211 25.27 16.26 -21.44
N ILE A 212 24.49 15.20 -21.73
CA ILE A 212 24.61 14.44 -22.98
C ILE A 212 23.51 14.97 -23.90
N THR A 213 23.93 15.66 -24.96
CA THR A 213 23.07 16.22 -26.00
C THR A 213 22.76 15.11 -27.01
N GLN A 214 21.58 14.50 -26.91
CA GLN A 214 20.97 13.70 -27.97
C GLN A 214 19.49 14.11 -28.05
N PRO A 215 18.93 14.38 -29.24
CA PRO A 215 17.58 14.91 -29.37
C PRO A 215 16.57 13.81 -29.06
N ILE A 216 15.82 13.97 -27.97
CA ILE A 216 14.61 13.19 -27.73
C ILE A 216 13.60 13.64 -28.77
N ALA A 217 13.32 12.79 -29.76
CA ALA A 217 12.18 12.96 -30.66
C ALA A 217 10.92 13.18 -29.81
N LYS A 218 10.15 14.24 -30.11
CA LYS A 218 8.92 14.60 -29.40
C LYS A 218 8.00 13.37 -29.29
N LEU A 219 7.83 12.86 -28.07
CA LEU A 219 6.73 11.95 -27.75
C LEU A 219 5.40 12.71 -27.88
N PRO A 220 4.33 12.07 -28.38
CA PRO A 220 3.03 12.70 -28.55
C PRO A 220 2.46 13.18 -27.20
N ASP A 221 1.72 14.28 -27.25
CA ASP A 221 1.09 14.93 -26.11
C ASP A 221 -0.04 14.06 -25.55
N ARG A 222 0.29 13.18 -24.60
CA ARG A 222 -0.64 12.25 -23.93
C ARG A 222 -1.80 12.94 -23.22
N SER A 223 -1.73 14.25 -22.96
CA SER A 223 -2.76 14.97 -22.19
C SER A 223 -4.11 15.06 -22.90
N LYS A 224 -4.12 15.17 -24.25
CA LYS A 224 -5.36 15.33 -25.02
C LYS A 224 -6.19 14.05 -25.14
N ASP A 225 -5.54 12.89 -25.11
CA ASP A 225 -6.20 11.59 -25.22
C ASP A 225 -6.91 11.21 -23.91
N THR A 226 -6.31 11.55 -22.75
CA THR A 226 -6.91 11.34 -21.42
C THR A 226 -8.18 12.17 -21.20
N ASP A 227 -8.17 13.45 -21.60
CA ASP A 227 -9.35 14.33 -21.48
C ASP A 227 -10.52 13.83 -22.35
N ALA A 228 -10.23 13.40 -23.57
CA ALA A 228 -11.21 12.83 -24.49
C ALA A 228 -11.81 11.52 -23.93
N LEU A 229 -10.96 10.67 -23.34
CA LEU A 229 -11.35 9.43 -22.67
C LEU A 229 -12.26 9.70 -21.47
N LEU A 230 -11.87 10.62 -20.57
CA LEU A 230 -12.70 10.98 -19.41
C LEU A 230 -14.05 11.56 -19.85
N ALA A 231 -14.08 12.40 -20.88
CA ALA A 231 -15.31 12.96 -21.42
C ALA A 231 -16.24 11.86 -21.98
N LEU A 232 -15.69 10.84 -22.64
CA LEU A 232 -16.44 9.68 -23.11
C LEU A 232 -17.03 8.87 -21.95
N VAL A 233 -16.22 8.60 -20.92
CA VAL A 233 -16.66 7.89 -19.71
C VAL A 233 -17.84 8.63 -19.05
N ARG A 234 -17.73 9.95 -18.85
CA ARG A 234 -18.80 10.73 -18.22
C ARG A 234 -20.09 10.72 -19.02
N ARG A 235 -20.01 10.86 -20.36
CA ARG A 235 -21.19 10.75 -21.24
C ARG A 235 -21.84 9.38 -21.15
N SER A 236 -21.04 8.32 -21.23
CA SER A 236 -21.53 6.95 -21.12
C SER A 236 -22.26 6.69 -19.80
N LEU A 237 -21.71 7.16 -18.67
CA LEU A 237 -22.34 7.02 -17.35
C LEU A 237 -23.65 7.79 -17.24
N ASP A 238 -23.74 8.98 -17.83
CA ASP A 238 -24.98 9.78 -17.86
C ASP A 238 -26.06 9.17 -18.77
N ASP A 239 -25.67 8.62 -19.93
CA ASP A 239 -26.56 7.91 -20.84
C ASP A 239 -27.21 6.70 -20.15
N ASP A 240 -26.42 5.95 -19.37
CA ASP A 240 -26.90 4.77 -18.62
C ASP A 240 -27.54 5.12 -17.26
N LYS A 241 -27.73 6.42 -16.98
CA LYS A 241 -28.35 6.94 -15.76
C LYS A 241 -27.68 6.42 -14.49
N ALA A 242 -26.36 6.44 -14.48
CA ALA A 242 -25.57 6.16 -13.29
C ALA A 242 -25.70 7.32 -12.29
N GLU A 243 -25.79 6.98 -11.01
CA GLU A 243 -26.05 7.92 -9.93
C GLU A 243 -24.77 8.33 -9.21
N GLU A 244 -24.79 9.53 -8.64
CA GLU A 244 -23.72 10.09 -7.82
C GLU A 244 -22.34 9.96 -8.51
N VAL A 245 -22.19 10.38 -9.77
CA VAL A 245 -20.90 10.22 -10.46
C VAL A 245 -19.86 11.19 -9.90
N VAL A 246 -18.77 10.67 -9.34
CA VAL A 246 -17.64 11.43 -8.81
C VAL A 246 -16.39 11.16 -9.63
N VAL A 247 -15.71 12.22 -10.04
CA VAL A 247 -14.40 12.15 -10.71
C VAL A 247 -13.32 12.63 -9.75
N ILE A 248 -12.27 11.85 -9.62
CA ILE A 248 -11.12 12.13 -8.77
C ILE A 248 -9.90 12.27 -9.66
N ASP A 249 -9.20 13.40 -9.51
CA ASP A 249 -7.93 13.67 -10.16
C ASP A 249 -6.77 12.96 -9.43
N LEU A 250 -6.14 12.03 -10.15
CA LEU A 250 -5.00 11.24 -9.73
C LEU A 250 -3.68 11.73 -10.35
N ALA A 251 -3.71 12.72 -11.24
CA ALA A 251 -2.53 13.18 -11.96
C ALA A 251 -1.41 13.59 -10.98
N GLY A 252 -0.26 12.93 -11.07
CA GLY A 252 0.88 13.14 -10.15
C GLY A 252 0.70 12.60 -8.73
N LYS A 253 -0.44 11.98 -8.40
CA LYS A 253 -0.73 11.28 -7.13
C LYS A 253 -0.66 9.76 -7.28
N SER A 254 -0.96 9.26 -8.48
CA SER A 254 -0.90 7.84 -8.85
C SER A 254 -0.01 7.64 -10.09
N ALA A 255 0.59 6.45 -10.21
CA ALA A 255 1.38 6.06 -11.37
C ALA A 255 0.65 5.11 -12.33
N PHE A 256 -0.59 4.72 -12.00
CA PHE A 256 -1.35 3.73 -12.77
C PHE A 256 -2.54 4.32 -13.55
N ALA A 257 -2.99 5.54 -13.23
CA ALA A 257 -4.05 6.25 -13.93
C ALA A 257 -4.03 7.75 -13.56
N ASP A 258 -4.56 8.59 -14.45
CA ASP A 258 -4.70 10.04 -14.28
C ASP A 258 -6.05 10.39 -13.63
N HIS A 259 -7.09 9.58 -13.85
CA HIS A 259 -8.40 9.79 -13.23
C HIS A 259 -9.00 8.50 -12.67
N MET A 260 -9.73 8.65 -11.56
CA MET A 260 -10.66 7.63 -11.09
C MET A 260 -12.08 8.16 -11.12
N VAL A 261 -12.98 7.40 -11.73
CA VAL A 261 -14.41 7.71 -11.77
C VAL A 261 -15.15 6.72 -10.91
N ILE A 262 -16.06 7.20 -10.07
CA ILE A 262 -16.89 6.38 -9.19
C ILE A 262 -18.34 6.71 -9.51
N ALA A 263 -19.18 5.68 -9.67
CA ALA A 263 -20.58 5.82 -10.00
C ALA A 263 -21.41 4.73 -9.30
N SER A 264 -22.71 4.97 -9.15
CA SER A 264 -23.68 4.03 -8.57
C SER A 264 -24.67 3.54 -9.64
N GLY A 265 -25.09 2.27 -9.55
CA GLY A 265 -26.22 1.72 -10.28
C GLY A 265 -27.31 1.20 -9.32
N ARG A 266 -28.58 1.43 -9.65
CA ARG A 266 -29.74 1.14 -8.79
C ARG A 266 -30.09 -0.35 -8.67
N SER A 267 -29.41 -1.22 -9.40
CA SER A 267 -29.59 -2.69 -9.39
C SER A 267 -28.34 -3.38 -9.90
N ASN A 268 -28.11 -4.62 -9.50
CA ASN A 268 -26.99 -5.43 -9.97
C ASN A 268 -27.00 -5.54 -11.50
N ARG A 269 -28.20 -5.68 -12.09
CA ARG A 269 -28.41 -5.66 -13.54
C ARG A 269 -27.99 -4.34 -14.17
N GLN A 270 -28.35 -3.19 -13.56
CA GLN A 270 -27.94 -1.88 -14.07
C GLN A 270 -26.43 -1.70 -13.97
N VAL A 271 -25.80 -2.11 -12.86
CA VAL A 271 -24.34 -2.03 -12.67
C VAL A 271 -23.60 -2.82 -13.76
N VAL A 272 -24.04 -4.04 -14.06
CA VAL A 272 -23.46 -4.85 -15.15
C VAL A 272 -23.70 -4.21 -16.52
N ALA A 273 -24.92 -3.72 -16.78
CA ALA A 273 -25.27 -3.08 -18.05
C ALA A 273 -24.44 -1.80 -18.31
N ILE A 274 -24.28 -0.93 -17.30
CA ILE A 274 -23.41 0.26 -17.37
C ILE A 274 -22.00 -0.16 -17.80
N ALA A 275 -21.47 -1.23 -17.19
CA ALA A 275 -20.13 -1.68 -17.48
C ALA A 275 -19.96 -2.28 -18.89
N ASP A 276 -20.94 -3.06 -19.35
CA ASP A 276 -20.97 -3.62 -20.70
C ASP A 276 -21.06 -2.51 -21.75
N HIS A 277 -21.98 -1.56 -21.57
CA HIS A 277 -22.15 -0.45 -22.49
C HIS A 277 -20.91 0.45 -22.54
N LEU A 278 -20.31 0.77 -21.38
CA LEU A 278 -19.10 1.57 -21.32
C LEU A 278 -17.93 0.89 -22.03
N ALA A 279 -17.69 -0.41 -21.80
CA ALA A 279 -16.62 -1.15 -22.47
C ALA A 279 -16.80 -1.19 -24.00
N GLU A 280 -18.02 -1.36 -24.47
CA GLU A 280 -18.34 -1.34 -25.91
C GLU A 280 -18.17 0.05 -26.52
N ARG A 281 -18.60 1.12 -25.83
CA ARG A 281 -18.40 2.51 -26.28
C ARG A 281 -16.91 2.89 -26.35
N LEU A 282 -16.11 2.46 -25.36
CA LEU A 282 -14.65 2.65 -25.35
C LEU A 282 -13.99 1.99 -26.57
N LYS A 283 -14.37 0.75 -26.87
CA LYS A 283 -13.88 0.02 -28.03
C LYS A 283 -14.24 0.72 -29.35
N ARG A 284 -15.49 1.16 -29.51
CA ARG A 284 -15.96 1.87 -30.73
C ARG A 284 -15.30 3.22 -30.93
N ALA A 285 -14.94 3.90 -29.85
CA ALA A 285 -14.25 5.19 -29.89
C ALA A 285 -12.74 5.07 -30.17
N GLY A 286 -12.21 3.85 -30.33
CA GLY A 286 -10.80 3.63 -30.70
C GLY A 286 -9.84 3.50 -29.52
N PHE A 287 -10.33 3.50 -28.27
CA PHE A 287 -9.50 3.30 -27.06
C PHE A 287 -9.15 1.83 -26.79
N GLY A 288 -9.68 0.90 -27.61
CA GLY A 288 -9.43 -0.54 -27.50
C GLY A 288 -10.34 -1.24 -26.49
N PRO A 289 -10.17 -2.56 -26.30
CA PRO A 289 -10.95 -3.33 -25.34
C PRO A 289 -10.53 -3.00 -23.91
N ALA A 290 -11.47 -2.51 -23.10
CA ALA A 290 -11.27 -2.28 -21.67
C ALA A 290 -11.52 -3.57 -20.87
N PRO A 291 -10.56 -4.06 -20.06
CA PRO A 291 -10.81 -5.13 -19.11
C PRO A 291 -11.93 -4.75 -18.14
N VAL A 292 -12.88 -5.67 -17.95
CA VAL A 292 -13.99 -5.49 -17.00
C VAL A 292 -14.05 -6.66 -16.03
N GLU A 293 -14.07 -6.35 -14.74
CA GLU A 293 -14.07 -7.33 -13.66
C GLU A 293 -15.24 -7.12 -12.68
N GLY A 294 -15.67 -8.18 -11.97
CA GLY A 294 -16.74 -8.09 -10.95
C GLY A 294 -18.19 -8.28 -11.45
N LYS A 295 -18.40 -8.56 -12.75
CA LYS A 295 -19.74 -8.72 -13.35
C LYS A 295 -20.59 -9.85 -12.74
N GLN A 296 -19.97 -10.91 -12.23
CA GLN A 296 -20.64 -12.14 -11.78
C GLN A 296 -21.58 -11.92 -10.57
N GLY A 297 -21.47 -10.78 -9.87
CA GLY A 297 -22.39 -10.38 -8.80
C GLY A 297 -23.14 -9.07 -9.08
N GLY A 298 -22.54 -8.13 -9.82
CA GLY A 298 -23.14 -6.82 -10.11
C GLY A 298 -23.23 -5.88 -8.89
N ASP A 299 -22.67 -6.27 -7.74
CA ASP A 299 -22.57 -5.40 -6.57
C ASP A 299 -21.48 -4.34 -6.72
N TRP A 300 -20.45 -4.67 -7.49
CA TRP A 300 -19.34 -3.79 -7.82
C TRP A 300 -18.67 -4.30 -9.10
N VAL A 301 -18.55 -3.41 -10.08
CA VAL A 301 -17.85 -3.65 -11.34
C VAL A 301 -16.73 -2.63 -11.52
N LEU A 302 -15.56 -3.11 -11.94
CA LEU A 302 -14.37 -2.31 -12.24
C LEU A 302 -14.10 -2.38 -13.74
N ILE A 303 -13.85 -1.22 -14.35
CA ILE A 303 -13.53 -1.08 -15.77
C ILE A 303 -12.20 -0.32 -15.86
N ASP A 304 -11.19 -0.96 -16.44
CA ASP A 304 -9.86 -0.37 -16.64
C ASP A 304 -9.76 0.14 -18.08
N ALA A 305 -9.68 1.47 -18.24
CA ALA A 305 -9.49 2.11 -19.54
C ALA A 305 -8.08 2.74 -19.67
N GLY A 306 -7.09 2.23 -18.91
CA GLY A 306 -5.74 2.80 -18.86
C GLY A 306 -5.68 4.03 -17.96
N ASP A 307 -5.60 5.22 -18.55
CA ASP A 307 -5.43 6.47 -17.80
C ASP A 307 -6.69 6.90 -17.01
N VAL A 308 -7.83 6.21 -17.23
CA VAL A 308 -9.06 6.39 -16.45
C VAL A 308 -9.54 5.04 -15.92
N VAL A 309 -9.70 4.94 -14.60
CA VAL A 309 -10.23 3.74 -13.93
C VAL A 309 -11.64 4.02 -13.40
N ILE A 310 -12.61 3.19 -13.78
CA ILE A 310 -14.03 3.41 -13.47
C ILE A 310 -14.56 2.34 -12.53
N HIS A 311 -15.15 2.78 -11.42
CA HIS A 311 -15.83 1.92 -10.45
C HIS A 311 -17.33 2.16 -10.51
N VAL A 312 -18.12 1.12 -10.74
CA VAL A 312 -19.59 1.16 -10.71
C VAL A 312 -20.08 0.27 -9.58
N PHE A 313 -20.80 0.83 -8.62
CA PHE A 313 -21.21 0.15 -7.40
C PHE A 313 -22.73 0.05 -7.26
N ARG A 314 -23.18 -0.92 -6.45
CA ARG A 314 -24.44 -0.81 -5.71
C ARG A 314 -24.33 0.25 -4.61
N PRO A 315 -25.37 1.06 -4.33
CA PRO A 315 -25.32 2.10 -3.30
C PRO A 315 -24.88 1.59 -1.93
N GLU A 316 -25.32 0.39 -1.53
CA GLU A 316 -24.98 -0.20 -0.23
C GLU A 316 -23.49 -0.57 -0.17
N THR A 317 -23.00 -1.18 -1.25
CA THR A 317 -21.59 -1.56 -1.44
C THR A 317 -20.70 -0.33 -1.51
N ARG A 318 -21.14 0.72 -2.21
CA ARG A 318 -20.46 2.02 -2.28
C ARG A 318 -20.39 2.70 -0.92
N ALA A 319 -21.48 2.70 -0.15
CA ALA A 319 -21.52 3.27 1.19
C ALA A 319 -20.60 2.50 2.16
N PHE A 320 -20.52 1.17 2.00
CA PHE A 320 -19.62 0.32 2.75
C PHE A 320 -18.14 0.61 2.43
N TYR A 321 -17.78 0.75 1.14
CA TYR A 321 -16.40 0.98 0.72
C TYR A 321 -15.96 2.44 0.81
N GLY A 322 -16.84 3.41 0.54
CA GLY A 322 -16.63 4.85 0.78
C GLY A 322 -15.53 5.52 -0.06
N LEU A 323 -15.20 5.02 -1.26
CA LEU A 323 -14.01 5.42 -2.05
C LEU A 323 -13.88 6.95 -2.23
N GLU A 324 -14.97 7.67 -2.41
CA GLU A 324 -14.96 9.08 -2.80
C GLU A 324 -14.52 10.00 -1.68
N LYS A 325 -15.02 9.74 -0.48
CA LYS A 325 -14.59 10.42 0.74
C LYS A 325 -13.10 10.16 1.00
N MET A 326 -12.61 9.00 0.58
CA MET A 326 -11.22 8.58 0.81
C MET A 326 -10.21 9.28 -0.09
N TRP A 327 -10.61 9.69 -1.30
CA TRP A 327 -9.74 10.43 -2.23
C TRP A 327 -9.99 11.94 -2.27
N ALA A 328 -11.18 12.42 -1.90
CA ALA A 328 -11.46 13.85 -1.75
C ALA A 328 -10.64 14.49 -0.61
N LEU A 329 -10.46 13.77 0.51
CA LEU A 329 -9.69 14.26 1.68
C LEU A 329 -8.18 14.43 1.41
N GLU A 330 -7.60 13.66 0.48
CA GLU A 330 -6.20 13.84 0.07
C GLU A 330 -6.00 15.11 -0.77
N THR A 331 -7.01 15.53 -1.51
CA THR A 331 -6.96 16.71 -2.38
C THR A 331 -7.04 18.01 -1.57
N GLU A 332 -7.81 18.04 -0.48
CA GLU A 332 -7.84 19.17 0.46
C GLU A 332 -6.61 19.25 1.37
N ALA A 333 -6.05 18.11 1.81
CA ALA A 333 -4.84 18.09 2.63
C ALA A 333 -3.59 18.57 1.86
N ALA A 334 -3.56 18.37 0.54
CA ALA A 334 -2.52 18.88 -0.35
C ALA A 334 -2.68 20.37 -0.70
N ALA A 335 -3.87 20.95 -0.54
CA ALA A 335 -4.20 22.32 -0.96
C ALA A 335 -3.99 23.39 0.12
N LYS A 336 -3.73 23.04 1.39
CA LYS A 336 -3.51 24.05 2.44
C LYS A 336 -2.11 24.70 2.33
N PRO A 337 -2.01 26.03 2.08
CA PRO A 337 -0.73 26.72 2.11
C PRO A 337 -0.17 26.74 3.53
N LYS A 338 1.13 26.48 3.70
CA LYS A 338 1.83 26.66 4.97
C LYS A 338 1.75 28.13 5.38
N ALA A 339 1.00 28.43 6.43
CA ALA A 339 0.96 29.76 7.04
C ALA A 339 2.38 30.22 7.38
N ALA A 340 2.74 31.41 6.90
CA ALA A 340 4.05 32.01 7.08
C ALA A 340 4.34 32.24 8.56
N ASN A 341 5.49 31.73 9.00
CA ASN A 341 6.03 31.90 10.34
C ASN A 341 6.35 33.40 10.56
N ARG A 342 5.47 34.14 11.26
CA ARG A 342 5.78 35.50 11.71
C ARG A 342 6.83 35.42 12.82
N GLY A 343 8.05 35.80 12.45
CA GLY A 343 9.21 35.87 13.33
C GLY A 343 8.96 36.73 14.56
N ARG A 344 9.29 36.15 15.70
CA ARG A 344 9.32 36.77 17.03
C ARG A 344 10.41 37.85 17.05
N ALA A 345 10.02 39.12 17.00
CA ALA A 345 10.93 40.24 17.17
C ALA A 345 11.55 40.22 18.58
N ARG A 346 12.88 40.32 18.62
CA ARG A 346 13.70 40.43 19.84
C ARG A 346 13.33 41.73 20.56
N ARG A 347 12.98 41.64 21.85
CA ARG A 347 12.93 42.78 22.77
C ARG A 347 14.36 43.31 22.95
N ALA A 348 14.58 44.57 22.58
CA ALA A 348 15.76 45.33 22.93
C ALA A 348 15.68 45.75 24.42
N ASN A 349 16.84 45.71 25.06
CA ASN A 349 17.08 45.94 26.47
C ASN A 349 16.91 47.44 26.80
N SER A 350 16.09 47.78 27.80
CA SER A 350 15.91 49.15 28.30
C SER A 350 16.40 49.26 29.75
N GLY A 351 17.48 50.01 29.94
CA GLY A 351 18.03 50.44 31.22
C GLY A 351 19.39 51.10 30.95
N LEU A 352 19.74 52.29 31.42
CA LEU A 352 19.22 53.22 32.43
C LEU A 352 19.44 54.65 31.89
N LYS A 353 18.63 55.62 32.30
CA LYS A 353 19.08 57.00 32.62
C LYS A 353 17.95 57.80 33.27
N THR A 354 18.25 58.37 34.43
CA THR A 354 17.53 59.44 35.13
C THR A 354 18.59 60.17 35.98
N PRO A 355 18.38 61.42 36.39
CA PRO A 355 18.34 62.63 35.55
C PRO A 355 19.42 63.63 35.98
N ALA A 356 19.53 64.75 35.26
CA ALA A 356 19.84 66.07 35.82
C ALA A 356 18.91 67.08 35.15
#